data_AF-A0AAU1Q5V2-F1
#
_entry.id   AF-A0AAU1Q5V2-F1
#
_cell.length_a   1.000
_cell.length_b   1.000
_cell.length_c   1.000
_cell.angle_alpha   90.00
_cell.angle_beta   90.00
_cell.angle_gamma   90.00
#
_symmetry.space_group_name_H-M   'P 1'
#
loop_
_entity.id
_entity.type
_entity.pdbx_description
1 polymer ?
#
loop_
_entity_poly.entity_id
_entity_poly.type
_entity_poly.pdbx_seq_one_letter_code
_entity_poly.pdbx_strand_id
1 'polypeptide(L)'
;MAQPPELDKTETLAASQRETQGSRSIEFDKGKQGDALIVAVRCQGKGTIKVTVKPVNVGFPLECVDGEVMTTYNQVGVKGVENKGTVSVQAPSAVRWSMTVGRGEAAAPEPPQSPDVQ
;
A
#
# COMPACT_ATOMS: atom_id res chain seq x y z
N MET A 1 9.94 -8.60 -10.88
CA MET A 1 9.22 -7.38 -10.47
C MET A 1 10.18 -6.39 -9.81
N ALA A 2 11.28 -6.01 -10.48
CA ALA A 2 12.44 -5.42 -9.80
C ALA A 2 12.16 -4.06 -9.12
N GLN A 3 11.22 -3.29 -9.66
CA GLN A 3 10.93 -1.93 -9.21
C GLN A 3 9.62 -1.86 -8.42
N PRO A 4 9.57 -1.04 -7.36
CA PRO A 4 8.34 -0.71 -6.64
C PRO A 4 7.28 -0.09 -7.57
N PRO A 5 5.98 -0.19 -7.23
CA PRO A 5 4.94 0.55 -7.94
C PRO A 5 5.21 2.05 -7.95
N GLU A 6 4.82 2.73 -9.02
CA GLU A 6 4.88 4.19 -9.08
C GLU A 6 3.66 4.80 -8.37
N LEU A 7 3.88 5.97 -7.77
CA LEU A 7 2.83 6.80 -7.20
C LEU A 7 2.29 7.76 -8.26
N ASP A 8 1.10 8.30 -8.01
CA ASP A 8 0.56 9.36 -8.85
C ASP A 8 1.40 10.64 -8.75
N LYS A 9 1.37 11.48 -9.79
CA LYS A 9 2.20 12.70 -9.88
C LYS A 9 1.89 13.72 -8.78
N THR A 10 0.72 13.63 -8.16
CA THR A 10 0.27 14.48 -7.06
C THR A 10 0.69 13.95 -5.69
N GLU A 11 1.18 12.71 -5.62
CA GLU A 11 1.59 12.06 -4.39
C GLU A 11 3.10 12.24 -4.16
N THR A 12 3.49 12.28 -2.89
CA THR A 12 4.89 12.38 -2.48
C THR A 12 5.37 11.06 -1.91
N LEU A 13 6.57 10.62 -2.32
CA LEU A 13 7.20 9.41 -1.81
C LEU A 13 7.56 9.57 -0.32
N ALA A 14 7.09 8.64 0.52
CA ALA A 14 7.46 8.56 1.94
C ALA A 14 8.33 7.34 2.27
N ALA A 15 8.23 6.25 1.50
CA ALA A 15 9.15 5.12 1.55
C ALA A 15 9.06 4.27 0.28
N SER A 16 10.10 3.47 0.01
CA SER A 16 10.06 2.44 -1.02
C SER A 16 10.82 1.20 -0.61
N GLN A 17 10.36 0.06 -1.12
CA GLN A 17 10.96 -1.26 -0.93
C GLN A 17 11.04 -1.96 -2.29
N ARG A 18 12.27 -2.21 -2.75
CA ARG A 18 12.53 -3.04 -3.93
C ARG A 18 12.10 -4.49 -3.71
N GLU A 19 12.03 -5.26 -4.79
CA GLU A 19 11.65 -6.68 -4.76
C GLU A 19 12.34 -7.43 -3.61
N THR A 20 11.53 -8.13 -2.81
CA THR A 20 11.97 -8.97 -1.71
C THR A 20 11.00 -10.14 -1.50
N GLN A 21 11.32 -11.02 -0.57
CA GLN A 21 10.51 -12.17 -0.17
C GLN A 21 10.39 -12.22 1.35
N GLY A 22 9.33 -12.87 1.84
CA GLY A 22 9.09 -13.00 3.27
C GLY A 22 8.68 -11.68 3.93
N SER A 23 8.66 -11.70 5.26
CA SER A 23 8.14 -10.59 6.06
C SER A 23 9.18 -9.49 6.27
N ARG A 24 8.75 -8.22 6.22
CA ARG A 24 9.63 -7.06 6.42
C ARG A 24 8.86 -5.88 7.01
N SER A 25 9.56 -5.01 7.73
CA SER A 25 9.04 -3.71 8.17
C SER A 25 9.80 -2.59 7.49
N ILE A 26 9.09 -1.53 7.08
CA ILE A 26 9.61 -0.39 6.34
C ILE A 26 9.18 0.88 7.06
N GLU A 27 10.15 1.71 7.43
CA GLU A 27 9.89 3.03 7.98
C GLU A 27 9.49 3.99 6.86
N PHE A 28 8.57 4.90 7.16
CA PHE A 28 8.10 5.92 6.22
C PHE A 28 8.04 7.29 6.89
N ASP A 29 8.32 8.31 6.08
CA ASP A 29 8.31 9.71 6.52
C ASP A 29 6.89 10.25 6.72
N LYS A 30 6.78 11.29 7.53
CA LYS A 30 5.51 12.00 7.79
C LYS A 30 5.01 12.74 6.55
N GLY A 31 3.70 12.88 6.42
CA GLY A 31 3.03 13.79 5.50
C GLY A 31 2.67 15.13 6.14
N LYS A 32 1.88 15.92 5.43
CA LYS A 32 1.23 17.13 5.93
C LYS A 32 -0.03 16.76 6.72
N GLN A 33 -0.49 17.68 7.56
CA GLN A 33 -1.72 17.49 8.30
C GLN A 33 -2.90 17.31 7.33
N GLY A 34 -3.64 16.20 7.46
CA GLY A 34 -4.74 15.84 6.57
C GLY A 34 -4.35 14.92 5.41
N ASP A 35 -3.06 14.67 5.19
CA ASP A 35 -2.61 13.72 4.16
C ASP A 35 -3.07 12.29 4.50
N ALA A 36 -3.54 11.58 3.49
CA ALA A 36 -3.67 10.13 3.51
C ALA A 36 -2.30 9.45 3.34
N LEU A 37 -2.24 8.18 3.74
CA LEU A 37 -1.14 7.29 3.40
C LEU A 37 -1.57 6.40 2.23
N ILE A 38 -0.77 6.40 1.17
CA ILE A 38 -0.98 5.54 0.01
C ILE A 38 -0.01 4.38 0.12
N VAL A 39 -0.51 3.16 -0.02
CA VAL A 39 0.28 1.94 0.05
C VAL A 39 0.06 1.17 -1.23
N ALA A 40 1.05 1.24 -2.11
CA ALA A 40 1.06 0.53 -3.37
C ALA A 40 1.93 -0.71 -3.23
N VAL A 41 1.34 -1.90 -3.41
CA VAL A 41 2.03 -3.19 -3.31
C VAL A 41 1.97 -3.87 -4.65
N ARG A 42 3.10 -4.36 -5.13
CA ARG A 42 3.17 -5.28 -6.26
C ARG A 42 3.63 -6.64 -5.77
N CYS A 43 2.93 -7.69 -6.13
CA CYS A 43 3.31 -9.04 -5.73
C CYS A 43 3.06 -10.09 -6.81
N GLN A 44 3.78 -11.20 -6.69
CA GLN A 44 3.65 -12.39 -7.53
C GLN A 44 4.00 -13.63 -6.72
N GLY A 45 3.30 -14.72 -7.01
CA GLY A 45 3.44 -16.01 -6.35
C GLY A 45 2.24 -16.26 -5.46
N LYS A 46 1.87 -17.54 -5.33
CA LYS A 46 0.69 -17.96 -4.58
C LYS A 46 0.84 -17.63 -3.09
N GLY A 47 -0.06 -16.81 -2.57
CA GLY A 47 -0.19 -16.57 -1.14
C GLY A 47 -0.86 -15.25 -0.80
N THR A 48 -1.06 -15.02 0.49
CA THR A 48 -1.66 -13.77 0.99
C THR A 48 -0.60 -12.97 1.73
N ILE A 49 -0.44 -11.72 1.36
CA ILE A 49 0.35 -10.74 2.12
C ILE A 49 -0.59 -10.00 3.07
N LYS A 50 -0.18 -9.80 4.31
CA LYS A 50 -0.86 -8.89 5.25
C LYS A 50 -0.01 -7.65 5.46
N VAL A 51 -0.56 -6.50 5.13
CA VAL A 51 0.06 -5.19 5.37
C VAL A 51 -0.55 -4.58 6.62
N THR A 52 0.26 -3.94 7.46
CA THR A 52 -0.19 -3.26 8.68
C THR A 52 0.52 -1.92 8.83
N VAL A 53 -0.25 -0.84 8.85
CA VAL A 53 0.19 0.54 9.07
C VAL A 53 0.17 0.81 10.57
N LYS A 54 1.35 0.77 11.22
CA LYS A 54 1.45 0.78 12.68
C LYS A 54 0.91 2.06 13.36
N PRO A 55 1.12 3.29 12.84
CA PRO A 55 0.66 4.51 13.52
C PRO A 55 -0.84 4.55 13.85
N VAL A 56 -1.65 3.85 13.04
CA VAL A 56 -3.11 3.83 13.15
C VAL A 56 -3.66 2.40 13.27
N ASN A 57 -2.77 1.41 13.39
CA ASN A 57 -3.06 -0.01 13.49
C ASN A 57 -4.07 -0.54 12.45
N VAL A 58 -4.06 0.03 11.25
CA VAL A 58 -4.89 -0.41 10.11
C VAL A 58 -4.14 -1.49 9.37
N GLY A 59 -4.79 -2.60 9.04
CA GLY A 59 -4.20 -3.65 8.21
C GLY A 59 -5.18 -4.23 7.23
N PHE A 60 -4.65 -4.66 6.09
CA PHE A 60 -5.43 -5.23 5.00
C PHE A 60 -4.68 -6.42 4.38
N PRO A 61 -5.39 -7.51 4.05
CA PRO A 61 -4.84 -8.62 3.28
C PRO A 61 -4.81 -8.29 1.79
N LEU A 62 -3.82 -8.83 1.08
CA LEU A 62 -3.68 -8.77 -0.37
C LEU A 62 -3.42 -10.19 -0.89
N GLU A 63 -4.26 -10.65 -1.82
CA GLU A 63 -4.05 -11.93 -2.48
C GLU A 63 -3.06 -11.78 -3.64
N CYS A 64 -2.07 -12.66 -3.68
CA CYS A 64 -1.07 -12.76 -4.72
C CYS A 64 -1.25 -14.09 -5.44
N VAL A 65 -1.29 -14.04 -6.76
CA VAL A 65 -1.56 -15.18 -7.63
C VAL A 65 -0.26 -15.70 -8.23
N ASP A 66 -0.20 -17.00 -8.48
CA ASP A 66 0.94 -17.59 -9.16
C ASP A 66 0.92 -17.27 -10.66
N GLY A 67 2.09 -17.06 -11.26
CA GLY A 67 2.19 -16.72 -12.68
C GLY A 67 1.76 -15.31 -13.07
N GLU A 68 1.12 -14.54 -12.18
CA GLU A 68 0.63 -13.18 -12.45
C GLU A 68 1.24 -12.15 -11.50
N VAL A 69 1.53 -10.95 -12.04
CA VAL A 69 2.01 -9.82 -11.26
C VAL A 69 0.81 -8.92 -10.93
N MET A 70 0.38 -8.96 -9.67
CA MET A 70 -0.69 -8.11 -9.16
C MET A 70 -0.11 -6.79 -8.66
N THR A 71 -0.81 -5.68 -8.88
CA THR A 71 -0.50 -4.39 -8.22
C THR A 71 -1.77 -3.85 -7.56
N THR A 72 -1.69 -3.53 -6.28
CA THR A 72 -2.81 -3.00 -5.50
C THR A 72 -2.42 -1.67 -4.88
N TYR A 73 -3.35 -0.71 -4.94
CA TYR A 73 -3.21 0.62 -4.36
C TYR A 73 -4.27 0.79 -3.28
N ASN A 74 -3.84 0.96 -2.02
CA ASN A 74 -4.73 1.20 -0.91
C ASN A 74 -4.44 2.56 -0.28
N GLN A 75 -5.49 3.32 0.02
CA GLN A 75 -5.39 4.60 0.72
C GLN A 75 -5.93 4.46 2.15
N VAL A 76 -5.22 5.05 3.10
CA VAL A 76 -5.60 5.11 4.51
C VAL A 76 -5.70 6.58 4.91
N GLY A 77 -6.94 7.08 5.05
CA GLY A 77 -7.25 8.48 5.36
C GLY A 77 -7.84 8.67 6.77
N VAL A 78 -7.19 8.12 7.80
CA VAL A 78 -7.63 8.26 9.19
C VAL A 78 -6.72 9.20 9.97
N LYS A 79 -7.26 9.87 10.99
CA LYS A 79 -6.49 10.81 11.81
C LYS A 79 -5.25 10.15 12.43
N GLY A 80 -4.11 10.82 12.34
CA GLY A 80 -2.84 10.35 12.87
C GLY A 80 -2.01 9.55 11.86
N VAL A 81 -2.59 9.17 10.71
CA VAL A 81 -1.87 8.44 9.65
C VAL A 81 -0.79 9.32 9.02
N GLU A 82 -0.96 10.65 9.03
CA GLU A 82 -0.01 11.64 8.53
C GLU A 82 1.35 11.61 9.26
N ASN A 83 1.40 11.06 10.47
CA ASN A 83 2.66 10.94 11.22
C ASN A 83 3.62 9.95 10.57
N LYS A 84 4.92 10.11 10.85
CA LYS A 84 5.93 9.10 10.47
C LYS A 84 5.66 7.78 11.17
N GLY A 85 6.11 6.69 10.59
CA GLY A 85 5.84 5.38 11.19
C GLY A 85 6.44 4.23 10.44
N THR A 86 5.82 3.06 10.62
CA THR A 86 6.27 1.82 10.02
C THR A 86 5.10 1.09 9.38
N VAL A 87 5.28 0.62 8.15
CA VAL A 87 4.47 -0.44 7.56
C VAL A 87 5.13 -1.78 7.86
N SER A 88 4.36 -2.73 8.36
CA SER A 88 4.78 -4.12 8.50
C SER A 88 4.09 -4.97 7.45
N VAL A 89 4.88 -5.79 6.76
CA VAL A 89 4.42 -6.73 5.74
C VAL A 89 4.71 -8.13 6.25
N GLN A 90 3.66 -8.94 6.37
CA GLN A 90 3.74 -10.38 6.62
C GLN A 90 3.47 -11.10 5.31
N ALA A 91 4.44 -11.85 4.82
CA ALA A 91 4.32 -12.55 3.53
C ALA A 91 4.93 -13.96 3.62
N PRO A 92 4.32 -14.96 2.95
CA PRO A 92 4.95 -16.25 2.71
C PRO A 92 6.26 -16.09 1.93
N SER A 93 7.22 -16.99 2.13
CA SER A 93 8.50 -16.99 1.39
C SER A 93 8.31 -17.22 -0.12
N ALA A 94 7.23 -17.88 -0.52
CA ALA A 94 6.87 -18.11 -1.92
C ALA A 94 6.41 -16.84 -2.66
N VAL A 95 6.04 -15.78 -1.91
CA VAL A 95 5.54 -14.53 -2.50
C VAL A 95 6.68 -13.53 -2.61
N ARG A 96 6.94 -13.07 -3.84
CA ARG A 96 7.82 -11.93 -4.10
C ARG A 96 6.98 -10.67 -4.11
N TRP A 97 7.50 -9.60 -3.51
CA TRP A 97 6.78 -8.34 -3.46
C TRP A 97 7.70 -7.13 -3.45
N SER A 98 7.18 -6.01 -3.94
CA SER A 98 7.76 -4.68 -3.82
C SER A 98 6.67 -3.72 -3.36
N MET A 99 7.06 -2.60 -2.75
CA MET A 99 6.10 -1.67 -2.16
C MET A 99 6.57 -0.23 -2.25
N THR A 100 5.62 0.66 -2.45
CA THR A 100 5.81 2.09 -2.33
C THR A 100 4.81 2.64 -1.33
N VAL A 101 5.30 3.54 -0.47
CA VAL A 101 4.46 4.26 0.49
C VAL A 101 4.48 5.73 0.07
N GLY A 102 3.30 6.27 -0.19
CA GLY A 102 3.08 7.64 -0.61
C GLY A 102 2.30 8.46 0.41
N ARG A 103 2.32 9.77 0.20
CA ARG A 103 1.51 10.79 0.87
C ARG A 103 0.73 11.57 -0.17
N GLY A 104 -0.51 11.88 0.11
CA GLY A 104 -1.35 12.63 -0.81
C GLY A 104 -2.65 13.04 -0.15
N GLU A 105 -3.42 13.84 -0.87
CA GLU A 105 -4.79 14.16 -0.47
C GLU A 105 -5.60 12.87 -0.38
N ALA A 106 -6.39 12.73 0.68
CA ALA A 106 -7.34 11.62 0.75
C ALA A 106 -8.30 11.72 -0.44
N ALA A 107 -8.47 10.65 -1.22
CA ALA A 107 -9.53 10.63 -2.20
C ALA A 107 -10.86 10.96 -1.49
N ALA A 108 -11.61 11.92 -2.05
CA ALA A 108 -12.98 12.11 -1.62
C ALA A 108 -13.71 10.77 -1.75
N PRO A 109 -14.58 10.37 -0.80
CA PRO A 109 -15.37 9.17 -0.97
C PRO A 109 -16.10 9.29 -2.31
N GLU A 110 -15.79 8.38 -3.24
CA GLU A 110 -16.48 8.35 -4.51
C GLU A 110 -17.98 8.22 -4.21
N PRO A 111 -18.84 9.13 -4.68
CA PRO A 111 -20.28 8.92 -4.55
C PRO A 111 -20.60 7.56 -5.19
N PRO A 112 -21.49 6.76 -4.59
CA PRO A 112 -21.84 5.46 -5.13
C PRO A 112 -22.21 5.64 -6.59
N GLN A 113 -21.49 4.96 -7.49
CA GLN A 113 -21.85 4.90 -8.89
C GLN A 113 -23.27 4.33 -8.93
N SER A 114 -24.25 5.18 -9.23
CA SER A 114 -25.63 4.76 -9.47
C SER A 114 -25.56 3.60 -10.47
N PRO A 115 -26.19 2.44 -10.21
CA PRO A 115 -26.23 1.40 -11.22
C PRO A 115 -26.89 2.00 -12.47
N ASP A 116 -26.17 2.02 -13.59
CA ASP A 116 -26.73 2.29 -14.90
C ASP A 116 -27.94 1.36 -15.08
N VAL A 117 -29.13 1.93 -14.99
CA VAL A 117 -30.38 1.26 -15.36
C VAL A 117 -30.39 1.23 -16.89
N GLN A 118 -30.04 0.08 -17.46
CA GLN A 118 -30.41 -0.29 -18.82
C GLN A 118 -31.65 -1.18 -18.79
#